data_AF-A0A8C4V9X4-F1
#
_entry.id   AF-A0A8C4V9X4-F1
#
_cell.length_a   1.000
_cell.length_b   1.000
_cell.length_c   1.000
_cell.angle_alpha   90.00
_cell.angle_beta   90.00
_cell.angle_gamma   90.00
#
_symmetry.space_group_name_H-M   'P 1'
#
loop_
_entity.id
_entity.type
_entity.pdbx_description
1 polymer ?
#
loop_
_entity_poly.entity_id
_entity_poly.type
_entity_poly.pdbx_seq_one_letter_code
_entity_poly.pdbx_strand_id
1 'polypeptide(L)'
;CKQFAIDICKHFMTTFCQVAYVKTYVQEVPWKRLHENGIPHIHAFICAPDGIRFCEAEQCRNGPLVVYAGIKDLKLMKTTQSGFEGFYKNEHTTLPERNDRILCGELFCKWSYGECKDFDFDCIWNQIRECILEAFSGPPDSGEYSPSYQKTVNCIQMHVLSKVSQVSSFLLLVFYLNNSAF
;
A
#
# COMPACT_ATOMS: atom_id res chain seq x y z
N CYS A 1 14.17 2.01 -6.64
CA CYS A 1 14.30 1.11 -5.46
C CYS A 1 14.33 -0.39 -5.82
N LYS A 2 13.45 -0.90 -6.69
CA LYS A 2 13.33 -2.35 -7.00
C LYS A 2 14.60 -2.96 -7.58
N GLN A 3 15.14 -2.38 -8.65
CA GLN A 3 16.34 -2.91 -9.31
C GLN A 3 17.52 -3.04 -8.33
N PHE A 4 17.71 -2.05 -7.46
CA PHE A 4 18.73 -2.08 -6.41
C PHE A 4 18.57 -3.27 -5.45
N ALA A 5 17.34 -3.58 -5.02
CA ALA A 5 17.06 -4.74 -4.19
C ALA A 5 17.40 -6.06 -4.90
N ILE A 6 17.05 -6.15 -6.19
CA ILE A 6 17.36 -7.30 -7.05
C ILE A 6 18.86 -7.50 -7.21
N ASP A 7 19.61 -6.42 -7.45
CA ASP A 7 21.06 -6.47 -7.66
C ASP A 7 21.79 -6.97 -6.41
N ILE A 8 21.37 -6.52 -5.22
CA ILE A 8 21.90 -7.03 -3.95
C ILE A 8 21.60 -8.52 -3.78
N CYS A 9 20.36 -8.96 -4.03
CA CYS A 9 19.99 -10.38 -3.98
C CYS A 9 20.86 -11.23 -4.90
N LYS A 10 20.99 -10.81 -6.17
CA LYS A 10 21.81 -11.49 -7.17
C LYS A 10 23.28 -11.51 -6.79
N HIS A 11 23.82 -10.42 -6.26
CA HIS A 11 25.22 -10.34 -5.83
C HIS A 11 25.54 -11.41 -4.78
N PHE A 12 24.77 -11.48 -3.69
CA PHE A 12 25.03 -12.47 -2.63
C PHE A 12 24.80 -13.91 -3.10
N MET A 13 23.76 -14.15 -3.90
CA MET A 13 23.50 -15.47 -4.48
C MET A 13 24.62 -15.93 -5.39
N THR A 14 25.17 -15.06 -6.24
CA THR A 14 26.20 -15.45 -7.22
C THR A 14 27.61 -15.50 -6.63
N THR A 15 27.91 -14.67 -5.63
CA THR A 15 29.27 -14.53 -5.08
C THR A 15 29.62 -15.65 -4.10
N PHE A 16 28.66 -16.12 -3.30
CA PHE A 16 28.93 -17.05 -2.20
C PHE A 16 28.11 -18.34 -2.36
N CYS A 17 28.78 -19.47 -2.54
CA CYS A 17 28.10 -20.76 -2.76
C CYS A 17 27.35 -21.26 -1.52
N GLN A 18 27.81 -20.90 -0.31
CA GLN A 18 27.22 -21.31 0.96
C GLN A 18 25.93 -20.54 1.34
N VAL A 19 25.64 -19.43 0.66
CA VAL A 19 24.44 -18.63 0.98
C VAL A 19 23.19 -19.37 0.50
N ALA A 20 22.32 -19.74 1.42
CA ALA A 20 21.10 -20.52 1.11
C ALA A 20 19.89 -19.63 0.78
N TYR A 21 19.84 -18.41 1.31
CA TYR A 21 18.72 -17.49 1.14
C TYR A 21 19.17 -16.03 1.31
N VAL A 22 18.63 -15.13 0.50
CA VAL A 22 18.83 -13.68 0.62
C VAL A 22 17.48 -12.99 0.55
N LYS A 23 17.28 -12.05 1.47
CA LYS A 23 16.15 -11.12 1.47
C LYS A 23 16.68 -9.70 1.59
N THR A 24 16.21 -8.83 0.73
CA THR A 24 16.50 -7.40 0.76
C THR A 24 15.21 -6.63 1.00
N TYR A 25 15.30 -5.58 1.80
CA TYR A 25 14.22 -4.62 2.02
C TYR A 25 14.77 -3.22 1.73
N VAL A 26 14.11 -2.50 0.85
CA VAL A 26 14.50 -1.14 0.47
C VAL A 26 13.29 -0.23 0.64
N GLN A 27 13.49 0.86 1.39
CA GLN A 27 12.51 1.92 1.55
C GLN A 27 13.02 3.18 0.86
N GLU A 28 12.12 3.85 0.14
CA GLU A 28 12.41 5.13 -0.48
C GLU A 28 12.06 6.27 0.48
N VAL A 29 12.97 7.24 0.63
CA VAL A 29 12.65 8.49 1.33
C VAL A 29 11.79 9.34 0.38
N PRO A 30 10.59 9.80 0.79
CA PRO A 30 9.63 10.45 -0.11
C PRO A 30 9.99 11.92 -0.37
N TRP A 31 11.15 12.15 -0.98
CA TRP A 31 11.56 13.45 -1.46
C TRP A 31 10.73 13.84 -2.69
N LYS A 32 10.03 14.97 -2.60
CA LYS A 32 9.34 15.59 -3.73
C LYS A 32 10.06 16.86 -4.13
N ARG A 33 10.18 17.10 -5.43
CA ARG A 33 10.78 18.33 -5.96
C ARG A 33 9.93 19.53 -5.52
N LEU A 34 10.58 20.57 -4.98
CA LEU A 34 9.88 21.82 -4.66
C LEU A 34 9.39 22.48 -5.95
N HIS A 35 8.18 23.04 -5.91
CA HIS A 35 7.60 23.81 -7.01
C HIS A 35 7.22 25.20 -6.50
N GLU A 36 7.62 26.23 -7.25
CA GLU A 36 7.22 27.63 -7.00
C GLU A 36 6.47 28.13 -8.22
N ASN A 37 5.21 28.57 -8.04
CA ASN A 37 4.33 28.98 -9.15
C ASN A 37 4.24 27.95 -10.29
N GLY A 38 4.24 26.66 -9.95
CA GLY A 38 4.21 25.56 -10.91
C GLY A 38 5.57 25.23 -11.56
N ILE A 39 6.63 25.99 -11.27
CA ILE A 39 7.96 25.77 -11.82
C ILE A 39 8.76 24.84 -10.88
N PRO A 40 9.30 23.71 -11.36
CA PRO A 40 10.11 22.81 -10.56
C PRO A 40 11.47 23.43 -10.21
N HIS A 41 11.83 23.46 -8.92
CA HIS A 41 13.15 23.90 -8.50
C HIS A 41 14.23 22.92 -8.97
N ILE A 42 15.36 23.43 -9.45
CA ILE A 42 16.40 22.61 -10.10
C ILE A 42 17.09 21.62 -9.13
N HIS A 43 17.23 21.96 -7.86
CA HIS A 43 17.97 21.16 -6.88
C HIS A 43 17.39 21.17 -5.45
N ALA A 44 16.14 21.61 -5.26
CA ALA A 44 15.53 21.68 -3.93
C ALA A 44 14.33 20.75 -3.80
N PHE A 45 14.20 20.13 -2.63
CA PHE A 45 13.26 19.06 -2.36
C PHE A 45 12.64 19.25 -0.97
N ILE A 46 11.40 18.77 -0.82
CA ILE A 46 10.70 18.65 0.45
C ILE A 46 10.43 17.18 0.74
N CYS A 47 10.59 16.76 1.99
CA CYS A 47 10.17 15.42 2.42
C CYS A 47 8.68 15.49 2.74
N ALA A 48 7.84 14.88 1.91
CA ALA A 48 6.38 14.97 2.01
C ALA A 48 5.75 13.57 1.87
N PRO A 49 5.60 12.83 2.99
CA PRO A 49 5.08 11.47 2.96
C PRO A 49 3.57 11.46 2.70
N ASP A 50 3.16 10.89 1.58
CA ASP A 50 1.78 10.57 1.21
C ASP A 50 1.63 9.08 0.90
N GLY A 51 2.30 8.27 1.70
CA GLY A 51 2.59 6.86 1.45
C GLY A 51 4.06 6.64 1.12
N ILE A 52 4.73 5.82 1.91
CA ILE A 52 6.15 5.48 1.75
C ILE A 52 6.27 4.23 0.88
N ARG A 53 6.90 4.41 -0.28
CA ARG A 53 7.23 3.33 -1.20
C ARG A 53 8.31 2.43 -0.61
N PHE A 54 8.07 1.12 -0.65
CA PHE A 54 9.09 0.13 -0.35
C PHE A 54 9.07 -1.03 -1.35
N CYS A 55 10.12 -1.84 -1.35
CA CYS A 55 10.18 -3.10 -2.06
C CYS A 55 11.01 -4.14 -1.31
N GLU A 56 10.72 -5.40 -1.59
CA GLU A 56 11.50 -6.53 -1.12
C GLU A 56 11.88 -7.40 -2.31
N ALA A 57 13.08 -7.98 -2.29
CA ALA A 57 13.44 -9.06 -3.19
C ALA A 57 13.95 -10.24 -2.35
N GLU A 58 13.49 -11.44 -2.70
CA GLU A 58 13.80 -12.66 -1.97
C GLU A 58 14.21 -13.76 -2.94
N GLN A 59 15.25 -14.50 -2.59
CA GLN A 59 15.72 -15.63 -3.40
C GLN A 59 16.30 -16.73 -2.51
N CYS A 60 15.77 -17.94 -2.64
CA CYS A 60 16.43 -19.16 -2.18
C CYS A 60 17.46 -19.63 -3.19
N ARG A 61 18.49 -20.35 -2.75
CA ARG A 61 19.44 -21.04 -3.62
C ARG A 61 18.69 -21.95 -4.59
N ASN A 62 18.97 -21.81 -5.89
CA ASN A 62 18.31 -22.54 -6.99
C ASN A 62 16.79 -22.31 -7.08
N GLY A 63 16.24 -21.35 -6.33
CA GLY A 63 14.85 -20.91 -6.42
C GLY A 63 14.68 -19.66 -7.28
N PRO A 64 13.43 -19.34 -7.65
CA PRO A 64 13.13 -18.11 -8.37
C PRO A 64 13.42 -16.88 -7.51
N LEU A 65 13.73 -15.77 -8.18
CA LEU A 65 13.74 -14.46 -7.56
C LEU A 65 12.31 -13.93 -7.48
N VAL A 66 11.83 -13.70 -6.27
CA VAL A 66 10.49 -13.16 -6.00
C VAL A 66 10.62 -11.70 -5.60
N VAL A 67 9.80 -10.84 -6.20
CA VAL A 67 9.82 -9.40 -5.95
C VAL A 67 8.49 -8.94 -5.39
N TYR A 68 8.56 -8.16 -4.32
CA TYR A 68 7.44 -7.49 -3.70
C TYR A 68 7.61 -5.98 -3.79
N ALA A 69 6.48 -5.28 -3.83
CA ALA A 69 6.43 -3.85 -3.64
C ALA A 69 5.31 -3.49 -2.67
N GLY A 70 5.37 -2.27 -2.14
CA GLY A 70 4.35 -1.83 -1.22
C GLY A 70 4.32 -0.34 -1.00
N ILE A 71 3.30 0.05 -0.24
CA ILE A 71 3.07 1.39 0.29
C ILE A 71 2.81 1.21 1.78
N LYS A 72 3.55 1.90 2.63
CA LYS A 72 3.28 1.95 4.07
C LYS A 72 3.05 3.39 4.51
N ASP A 73 2.56 3.57 5.73
CA ASP A 73 2.36 4.89 6.33
C ASP A 73 1.44 5.78 5.47
N LEU A 74 0.54 5.16 4.69
CA LEU A 74 -0.45 5.85 3.85
C LEU A 74 -1.68 6.15 4.70
N LYS A 75 -1.84 7.41 5.10
CA LYS A 75 -2.95 7.84 5.96
C LYS A 75 -4.09 8.36 5.12
N LEU A 76 -5.25 7.73 5.24
CA LEU A 76 -6.48 8.12 4.54
C LEU A 76 -7.59 8.39 5.54
N MET A 77 -8.45 9.35 5.20
CA MET A 77 -9.63 9.70 5.99
C MET A 77 -10.77 10.10 5.06
N LYS A 78 -11.99 9.68 5.39
CA LYS A 78 -13.22 10.31 4.93
C LYS A 78 -14.12 10.62 6.13
N THR A 79 -14.79 11.74 6.08
CA THR A 79 -15.54 12.33 7.21
C THR A 79 -16.99 11.85 7.30
N THR A 80 -17.48 11.15 6.28
CA THR A 80 -18.83 10.60 6.15
C THR A 80 -18.79 9.39 5.21
N GLN A 81 -19.95 8.90 4.76
CA GLN A 81 -20.08 7.75 3.85
C GLN A 81 -19.43 6.49 4.44
N SER A 82 -19.48 6.33 5.76
CA SER A 82 -19.09 5.10 6.43
C SER A 82 -20.01 4.81 7.60
N GLY A 83 -20.46 3.57 7.71
CA GLY A 83 -21.21 3.09 8.86
C GLY A 83 -20.55 1.87 9.50
N PHE A 84 -21.16 1.44 10.59
CA PHE A 84 -20.95 0.16 11.24
C PHE A 84 -22.18 -0.19 12.06
N GLU A 85 -22.94 -1.14 11.54
CA GLU A 85 -24.24 -1.57 12.06
C GLU A 85 -24.45 -3.07 11.74
N GLY A 86 -25.44 -3.69 12.38
CA GLY A 86 -25.76 -5.10 12.19
C GLY A 86 -24.73 -6.08 12.75
N PHE A 87 -23.80 -5.62 13.59
CA PHE A 87 -22.87 -6.50 14.28
C PHE A 87 -23.56 -7.27 15.42
N TYR A 88 -23.04 -8.45 15.74
CA TYR A 88 -23.54 -9.27 16.83
C TYR A 88 -23.40 -8.54 18.17
N LYS A 89 -24.47 -8.54 18.98
CA LYS A 89 -24.52 -7.90 20.30
C LYS A 89 -24.67 -8.97 21.38
N ASN A 90 -23.86 -8.87 22.42
CA ASN A 90 -23.90 -9.71 23.62
C ASN A 90 -23.83 -8.84 24.90
N GLU A 91 -23.76 -9.47 26.08
CA GLU A 91 -23.66 -8.75 27.37
C GLU A 91 -22.44 -7.81 27.51
N HIS A 92 -21.44 -7.94 26.64
CA HIS A 92 -20.23 -7.09 26.63
C HIS A 92 -20.28 -6.00 25.56
N THR A 93 -21.36 -5.91 24.77
CA THR A 93 -21.45 -4.97 23.66
C THR A 93 -21.98 -3.62 24.12
N THR A 94 -21.07 -2.64 24.23
CA THR A 94 -21.39 -1.25 24.58
C THR A 94 -21.34 -0.30 23.38
N LEU A 95 -20.75 -0.75 22.27
CA LEU A 95 -20.58 0.05 21.06
C LEU A 95 -21.96 0.31 20.43
N PRO A 96 -22.37 1.59 20.24
CA PRO A 96 -23.60 1.90 19.54
C PRO A 96 -23.40 1.76 18.03
N GLU A 97 -24.48 1.43 17.33
CA GLU A 97 -24.50 1.45 15.87
C GLU A 97 -24.39 2.89 15.34
N ARG A 98 -23.78 3.01 14.17
CA ARG A 98 -23.60 4.29 13.47
C ARG A 98 -23.81 4.03 11.99
N ASN A 99 -24.81 4.69 11.41
CA ASN A 99 -25.01 4.71 9.96
C ASN A 99 -24.14 5.77 9.27
N ASP A 100 -23.58 6.73 10.03
CA ASP A 100 -22.54 7.64 9.57
C ASP A 100 -21.47 7.86 10.64
N ARG A 101 -20.20 7.81 10.25
CA ARG A 101 -19.02 8.02 11.09
C ARG A 101 -17.79 8.36 10.24
N ILE A 102 -16.78 8.94 10.90
CA ILE A 102 -15.44 9.09 10.32
C ILE A 102 -14.84 7.70 10.08
N LEU A 103 -14.27 7.51 8.89
CA LEU A 103 -13.42 6.37 8.55
C LEU A 103 -11.99 6.89 8.37
N CYS A 104 -11.07 6.49 9.24
CA CYS A 104 -9.68 6.92 9.19
C CYS A 104 -8.76 5.74 9.47
N GLY A 105 -7.73 5.58 8.65
CA GLY A 105 -6.79 4.49 8.80
C GLY A 105 -5.43 4.79 8.21
N GLU A 106 -4.42 4.16 8.79
CA GLU A 106 -3.10 4.05 8.20
C GLU A 106 -2.99 2.70 7.49
N LEU A 107 -2.71 2.76 6.19
CA LEU A 107 -2.67 1.59 5.32
C LEU A 107 -1.23 1.09 5.17
N PHE A 108 -1.09 -0.23 5.27
CA PHE A 108 0.06 -0.98 4.81
C PHE A 108 -0.38 -1.93 3.69
N CYS A 109 0.13 -1.67 2.50
CA CYS A 109 -0.13 -2.44 1.29
C CYS A 109 1.16 -3.14 0.89
N LYS A 110 1.09 -4.44 0.60
CA LYS A 110 2.20 -5.21 0.03
C LYS A 110 1.66 -6.15 -1.04
N TRP A 111 2.28 -6.16 -2.20
CA TRP A 111 1.91 -7.06 -3.28
C TRP A 111 3.11 -7.79 -3.85
N SER A 112 2.84 -8.97 -4.40
CA SER A 112 3.82 -9.80 -5.09
C SER A 112 3.62 -9.71 -6.59
N TYR A 113 4.71 -9.56 -7.33
CA TYR A 113 4.72 -9.72 -8.80
C TYR A 113 4.83 -11.18 -9.23
N GLY A 114 5.00 -12.12 -8.28
CA GLY A 114 5.36 -13.51 -8.57
C GLY A 114 6.82 -13.62 -9.00
N GLU A 115 7.09 -14.44 -10.01
CA GLU A 115 8.42 -14.53 -10.62
C GLU A 115 8.79 -13.22 -11.30
N CYS A 116 10.00 -12.73 -11.05
CA CYS A 116 10.47 -11.45 -11.58
C CYS A 116 10.49 -11.44 -13.12
N LYS A 117 9.69 -10.55 -13.72
CA LYS A 117 9.73 -10.22 -15.15
C LYS A 117 10.18 -8.76 -15.32
N ASP A 118 10.50 -8.40 -16.56
CA ASP A 118 10.81 -7.00 -16.91
C ASP A 118 9.50 -6.20 -16.94
N PHE A 119 9.23 -5.48 -15.85
CA PHE A 119 8.01 -4.71 -15.66
C PHE A 119 8.35 -3.24 -15.42
N ASP A 120 7.46 -2.34 -15.85
CA ASP A 120 7.50 -0.94 -15.42
C ASP A 120 6.97 -0.82 -13.97
N PHE A 121 7.87 -1.05 -13.01
CA PHE A 121 7.55 -1.01 -11.58
C PHE A 121 7.13 0.36 -11.06
N ASP A 122 7.45 1.44 -11.78
CA ASP A 122 7.06 2.80 -11.40
C ASP A 122 5.62 3.05 -11.83
N CYS A 123 5.29 2.74 -13.09
CA CYS A 123 3.93 2.79 -13.60
C CYS A 123 2.98 1.92 -12.78
N ILE A 124 3.33 0.66 -12.51
CA ILE A 124 2.47 -0.26 -11.75
C ILE A 124 2.27 0.24 -10.31
N TRP A 125 3.31 0.76 -9.66
CA TRP A 125 3.18 1.28 -8.30
C TRP A 125 2.22 2.48 -8.25
N ASN A 126 2.33 3.40 -9.21
CA ASN A 126 1.41 4.54 -9.33
C ASN A 126 -0.01 4.06 -9.59
N GLN A 127 -0.21 3.12 -10.52
CA GLN A 127 -1.53 2.56 -10.83
C GLN A 127 -2.19 1.91 -9.61
N ILE A 128 -1.44 1.13 -8.83
CA ILE A 128 -1.95 0.51 -7.60
C ILE A 128 -2.30 1.57 -6.55
N ARG A 129 -1.47 2.60 -6.39
CA ARG A 129 -1.76 3.73 -5.48
C ARG A 129 -3.09 4.40 -5.87
N GLU A 130 -3.29 4.71 -7.14
CA GLU A 130 -4.54 5.30 -7.61
C GLU A 130 -5.73 4.36 -7.39
N CYS A 131 -5.58 3.06 -7.65
CA CYS A 131 -6.63 2.08 -7.34
C CYS A 131 -7.02 2.08 -5.85
N ILE A 132 -6.04 2.17 -4.95
CA ILE A 132 -6.30 2.24 -3.50
C ILE A 132 -7.07 3.51 -3.16
N LEU A 133 -6.66 4.67 -3.71
CA LEU A 133 -7.32 5.95 -3.46
C LEU A 133 -8.75 5.96 -4.00
N GLU A 134 -8.95 5.53 -5.25
CA GLU A 134 -10.26 5.42 -5.91
C GLU A 134 -11.21 4.55 -5.09
N ALA A 135 -10.78 3.33 -4.71
CA ALA A 135 -11.63 2.39 -3.99
C ALA A 135 -11.89 2.81 -2.53
N PHE A 136 -11.05 3.67 -1.95
CA PHE A 136 -11.29 4.23 -0.62
C PHE A 136 -12.27 5.42 -0.67
N SER A 137 -12.09 6.34 -1.63
CA SER A 137 -12.85 7.60 -1.71
C SER A 137 -14.19 7.45 -2.40
N GLY A 138 -14.29 6.62 -3.44
CA GLY A 138 -15.38 6.68 -4.40
C GLY A 138 -15.31 7.93 -5.28
N PRO A 139 -16.39 8.23 -6.04
CA PRO A 139 -16.46 9.41 -6.91
C PRO A 139 -16.29 10.73 -6.12
N PRO A 140 -15.52 11.72 -6.62
CA PRO A 140 -15.25 12.96 -5.87
C PRO A 140 -16.47 13.81 -5.51
N ASP A 141 -17.57 13.68 -6.25
CA ASP A 141 -18.80 14.46 -6.10
C ASP A 141 -19.82 13.84 -5.12
N SER A 142 -19.74 12.53 -4.89
CA SER A 142 -20.75 11.77 -4.14
C SER A 142 -20.17 10.80 -3.10
N GLY A 143 -18.90 10.46 -3.22
CA GLY A 143 -18.23 9.43 -2.43
C GLY A 143 -18.86 8.06 -2.60
N GLU A 144 -18.38 7.08 -1.83
CA GLU A 144 -18.96 5.75 -1.79
C GLU A 144 -19.16 5.28 -0.35
N TYR A 145 -20.37 4.80 -0.04
CA TYR A 145 -20.71 4.31 1.29
C TYR A 145 -19.97 3.01 1.60
N SER A 146 -19.34 2.95 2.78
CA SER A 146 -18.70 1.74 3.28
C SER A 146 -19.34 1.25 4.58
N PRO A 147 -19.96 0.05 4.59
CA PRO A 147 -20.62 -0.50 5.77
C PRO A 147 -19.64 -1.07 6.82
N SER A 148 -18.37 -1.28 6.46
CA SER A 148 -17.35 -1.79 7.37
C SER A 148 -15.92 -1.59 6.85
N TYR A 149 -14.93 -1.64 7.74
CA TYR A 149 -13.53 -1.65 7.34
C TYR A 149 -13.19 -2.85 6.45
N GLN A 150 -13.73 -4.03 6.79
CA GLN A 150 -13.51 -5.27 6.05
C GLN A 150 -14.03 -5.16 4.62
N LYS A 151 -15.19 -4.51 4.41
CA LYS A 151 -15.71 -4.25 3.07
C LYS A 151 -14.80 -3.32 2.30
N THR A 152 -14.33 -2.23 2.91
CA THR A 152 -13.36 -1.29 2.30
C THR A 152 -12.09 -2.01 1.86
N VAL A 153 -11.50 -2.81 2.76
CA VAL A 153 -10.30 -3.61 2.48
C VAL A 153 -10.53 -4.54 1.29
N ASN A 154 -11.64 -5.28 1.29
CA ASN A 154 -11.98 -6.19 0.20
C ASN A 154 -12.18 -5.43 -1.13
N CYS A 155 -12.88 -4.30 -1.13
CA CYS A 155 -13.07 -3.48 -2.33
C CYS A 155 -11.73 -3.02 -2.91
N ILE A 156 -10.81 -2.51 -2.07
CA ILE A 156 -9.47 -2.10 -2.50
C ILE A 156 -8.72 -3.30 -3.12
N GLN A 157 -8.72 -4.45 -2.44
CA GLN A 157 -8.05 -5.66 -2.94
C GLN A 157 -8.60 -6.09 -4.31
N MET A 158 -9.92 -6.17 -4.44
CA MET A 158 -10.57 -6.60 -5.69
C MET A 158 -10.38 -5.58 -6.82
N HIS A 159 -10.38 -4.28 -6.51
CA HIS A 159 -10.15 -3.23 -7.49
C HIS A 159 -8.71 -3.29 -8.04
N VAL A 160 -7.72 -3.45 -7.16
CA VAL A 160 -6.32 -3.62 -7.57
C VAL A 160 -6.16 -4.88 -8.42
N LEU A 161 -6.64 -6.03 -7.95
CA LEU A 161 -6.48 -7.30 -8.66
C LEU A 161 -7.21 -7.33 -10.02
N SER A 162 -8.30 -6.57 -10.18
CA SER A 162 -9.00 -6.49 -11.47
C SER A 162 -8.33 -5.56 -12.47
N LYS A 163 -7.63 -4.51 -12.01
CA LYS A 163 -6.97 -3.51 -12.88
C LYS A 163 -5.49 -3.80 -13.16
N VAL A 164 -4.82 -4.58 -12.31
CA VAL A 164 -3.35 -4.77 -12.36
C VAL A 164 -3.01 -6.26 -12.47
N SER A 165 -3.01 -6.77 -13.70
CA SER A 165 -2.81 -8.21 -13.99
C SER A 165 -1.42 -8.75 -13.62
N GLN A 166 -0.43 -7.87 -13.42
CA GLN A 166 0.93 -8.22 -13.01
C GLN A 166 1.02 -8.57 -11.51
N VAL A 167 -0.02 -8.28 -10.71
CA VAL A 167 -0.06 -8.59 -9.28
C VAL A 167 -0.62 -9.99 -9.08
N SER A 168 0.17 -10.88 -8.48
CA SER A 168 -0.25 -12.26 -8.17
C SER A 168 -0.97 -12.36 -6.82
N SER A 169 -0.61 -11.53 -5.86
CA SER A 169 -1.26 -11.46 -4.54
C SER A 169 -1.12 -10.07 -3.94
N PHE A 170 -2.12 -9.68 -3.14
CA PHE A 170 -2.19 -8.35 -2.52
C PHE A 170 -2.62 -8.46 -1.05
N LEU A 171 -1.73 -8.04 -0.15
CA LEU A 171 -1.97 -7.88 1.27
C LEU A 171 -2.29 -6.42 1.57
N LEU A 172 -3.37 -6.20 2.31
CA LEU A 172 -3.75 -4.91 2.86
C LEU A 172 -4.01 -5.06 4.36
N LEU A 173 -3.30 -4.26 5.15
CA LEU A 173 -3.56 -4.07 6.57
C LEU A 173 -3.99 -2.62 6.78
N VAL A 174 -5.02 -2.43 7.60
CA VAL A 174 -5.47 -1.10 8.04
C VAL A 174 -5.29 -1.03 9.55
N PHE A 175 -4.47 -0.07 9.98
CA PHE A 175 -4.29 0.23 11.38
C PHE A 175 -5.22 1.38 11.76
N TYR A 176 -5.97 1.20 12.84
CA TYR A 176 -6.71 2.30 13.44
C TYR A 176 -5.72 3.32 13.96
N LEU A 177 -5.84 4.55 13.49
CA LEU A 177 -5.25 5.67 14.19
C LEU A 177 -6.08 5.87 15.47
N ASN A 178 -5.53 5.46 16.61
CA ASN A 178 -6.11 5.72 17.92
C ASN A 178 -6.23 7.24 18.09
N ASN A 179 -7.38 7.79 17.71
CA ASN A 179 -7.78 9.10 18.16
C ASN A 179 -8.55 8.91 19.45
N SER A 180 -7.84 9.01 20.57
CA SER A 180 -8.40 9.22 21.91
C SER A 180 -9.15 10.56 22.06
N ALA A 181 -9.64 11.14 20.97
CA ALA A 181 -10.19 12.48 20.90
C ALA A 181 -11.13 12.63 19.70
N PHE A 182 -12.32 12.02 19.79
CA PHE A 182 -13.58 12.54 19.24
C PHE A 182 -14.73 12.00 20.08
#